data_AF-A0A7S0ZJG1-F1
#
_entry.id   AF-A0A7S0ZJG1-F1
#
_cell.length_a   1.000
_cell.length_b   1.000
_cell.length_c   1.000
_cell.angle_alpha   90.00
_cell.angle_beta   90.00
_cell.angle_gamma   90.00
#
_symmetry.space_group_name_H-M   'P 1'
#
loop_
_entity.id
_entity.type
_entity.pdbx_description
1 polymer ?
#
loop_
_entity_poly.entity_id
_entity_poly.type
_entity_poly.pdbx_seq_one_letter_code
_entity_poly.pdbx_strand_id
1 'polypeptide(L)'
;MEDRVAAIRAKLEAARELNLEAVEVYSGRQGKDKEERGDDDPSKSAEMYRRKRQRLGKNSDLLSSDGLSIPVSELQYQKSKYEAKRGLNASQHDPESSLFKSFEKRALRCDEENQNQNPIDIMKQDLIDTQKKRHSFSRRREFSGAHGSINERNLKFNKKLERAFDQHTQTTKQNLERGTALPRHSE
;
A
#
# COMPACT_ATOMS: atom_id res chain seq x y z
N MET A 1 35.95 -38.20 -36.39
CA MET A 1 34.66 -37.80 -35.76
C MET A 1 34.87 -37.44 -34.30
N GLU A 2 35.68 -38.22 -33.58
CA GLU A 2 36.01 -38.00 -32.17
C GLU A 2 36.71 -36.65 -31.90
N ASP A 3 37.65 -36.23 -32.76
CA ASP A 3 38.33 -34.93 -32.61
C ASP A 3 37.39 -33.72 -32.71
N ARG A 4 36.35 -33.81 -33.55
CA ARG A 4 35.34 -32.74 -33.67
C ARG A 4 34.46 -32.68 -32.43
N VAL A 5 34.13 -33.82 -31.84
CA VAL A 5 33.37 -33.90 -30.58
C VAL A 5 34.20 -33.38 -29.41
N ALA A 6 35.49 -33.71 -29.34
CA ALA A 6 36.42 -33.19 -28.35
C ALA A 6 36.58 -31.66 -28.47
N ALA A 7 36.70 -31.14 -29.70
CA ALA A 7 36.76 -29.69 -29.94
C ALA A 7 35.45 -28.97 -29.54
N ILE A 8 34.29 -29.59 -29.74
CA ILE A 8 33.01 -29.04 -29.30
C ILE A 8 32.91 -29.03 -27.76
N ARG A 9 33.36 -30.10 -27.09
CA ARG A 9 33.39 -30.18 -25.62
C ARG A 9 34.30 -29.13 -25.01
N ALA A 10 35.51 -28.96 -25.53
CA ALA A 10 36.44 -27.94 -25.08
C ALA A 10 35.88 -26.52 -25.25
N LYS A 11 35.17 -26.23 -26.35
CA LYS A 11 34.49 -24.95 -26.55
C LYS A 11 33.32 -24.75 -25.57
N LEU A 12 32.60 -25.80 -25.23
CA LEU A 12 31.52 -25.78 -24.23
C LEU A 12 32.05 -25.55 -22.82
N GLU A 13 33.19 -26.15 -22.47
CA GLU A 13 33.87 -25.96 -21.18
C GLU A 13 34.40 -24.52 -21.06
N ALA A 14 35.09 -24.01 -22.08
CA ALA A 14 35.54 -22.61 -22.10
C ALA A 14 34.37 -21.62 -21.99
N ALA A 15 33.23 -21.89 -22.65
CA ALA A 15 32.04 -21.06 -22.52
C ALA A 15 31.41 -21.13 -21.12
N ARG A 16 31.50 -22.28 -20.43
CA ARG A 16 31.02 -22.41 -19.05
C ARG A 16 31.89 -21.63 -18.08
N GLU A 17 33.21 -21.69 -18.24
CA GLU A 17 34.15 -20.93 -17.41
C GLU A 17 33.93 -19.42 -17.54
N LEU A 18 33.78 -18.91 -18.77
CA LEU A 18 33.45 -17.49 -19.00
C LEU A 18 32.11 -17.07 -18.39
N ASN A 19 31.11 -17.95 -18.43
CA ASN A 19 29.81 -17.66 -17.81
C ASN A 19 29.88 -17.66 -16.28
N LEU A 20 30.68 -18.54 -15.68
CA LEU A 20 30.91 -18.56 -14.23
C LEU A 20 31.65 -17.30 -13.78
N GLU A 21 32.72 -16.93 -14.48
CA GLU A 21 33.46 -15.70 -14.22
C GLU A 21 32.56 -14.46 -14.32
N ALA A 22 31.70 -14.39 -15.34
CA ALA A 22 30.74 -13.30 -15.49
C ALA A 22 29.73 -13.22 -14.33
N VAL A 23 29.25 -14.37 -13.82
CA VAL A 23 28.34 -14.44 -12.67
C VAL A 23 29.04 -14.02 -11.37
N GLU A 24 30.30 -14.40 -11.18
CA GLU A 24 31.11 -13.98 -10.02
C GLU A 24 31.41 -12.48 -10.04
N VAL A 25 31.79 -11.92 -11.20
CA VAL A 25 32.00 -10.48 -11.36
C VAL A 25 30.70 -9.72 -11.12
N TYR A 26 29.57 -10.21 -11.62
CA TYR A 26 28.27 -9.56 -11.43
C TYR A 26 27.80 -9.62 -9.97
N SER A 27 27.95 -10.77 -9.31
CA SER A 27 27.58 -10.93 -7.89
C SER A 27 28.51 -10.15 -6.95
N GLY A 28 29.82 -10.14 -7.23
CA GLY A 28 30.80 -9.32 -6.51
C GLY A 28 30.56 -7.82 -6.69
N ARG A 29 30.18 -7.36 -7.89
CA ARG A 29 29.82 -5.95 -8.14
C ARG A 29 28.54 -5.56 -7.40
N GLN A 30 27.52 -6.41 -7.41
CA GLN A 30 26.30 -6.21 -6.62
C GLN A 30 26.57 -6.20 -5.10
N GLY A 31 27.52 -7.00 -4.63
CA GLY A 31 27.96 -6.99 -3.23
C GLY A 31 28.65 -5.67 -2.85
N LYS A 32 29.64 -5.25 -3.65
CA LYS A 32 30.35 -3.96 -3.45
C LYS A 32 29.42 -2.76 -3.53
N ASP A 33 28.48 -2.75 -4.47
CA ASP A 33 27.49 -1.68 -4.61
C ASP A 33 26.57 -1.56 -3.38
N LYS A 34 26.30 -2.66 -2.66
CA LYS A 34 25.51 -2.68 -1.41
C LYS A 34 26.35 -2.24 -0.21
N GLU A 35 27.60 -2.67 -0.16
CA GLU A 35 28.57 -2.34 0.90
C GLU A 35 28.91 -0.85 0.87
N GLU A 36 29.15 -0.26 -0.31
CA GLU A 36 29.37 1.19 -0.49
C GLU A 36 28.13 2.03 -0.15
N ARG A 37 26.91 1.52 -0.41
CA ARG A 37 25.65 2.18 -0.01
C ARG A 37 25.35 2.04 1.47
N GLY A 38 26.00 1.11 2.17
CA GLY A 38 25.77 0.82 3.59
C GLY A 38 24.36 0.29 3.87
N ASP A 39 23.79 -0.47 2.94
CA ASP A 39 22.43 -1.04 3.02
C ASP A 39 22.32 -2.16 4.09
N ASP A 40 23.46 -2.75 4.51
CA ASP A 40 23.54 -3.85 5.49
C ASP A 40 23.61 -3.37 6.96
N ASP A 41 23.58 -2.06 7.21
CA ASP A 41 23.58 -1.47 8.55
C ASP A 41 22.17 -1.61 9.20
N PRO A 42 21.99 -2.42 10.28
CA PRO A 42 20.68 -2.71 10.87
C PRO A 42 19.93 -1.44 11.33
N SER A 43 20.69 -0.41 11.68
CA SER A 43 20.22 0.89 12.14
C SER A 43 19.51 1.66 11.03
N LYS A 44 20.12 1.72 9.83
CA LYS A 44 19.60 2.45 8.65
C LYS A 44 18.41 1.73 8.02
N SER A 45 18.44 0.39 7.98
CA SER A 45 17.30 -0.39 7.52
C SER A 45 16.08 -0.18 8.42
N ALA A 46 16.27 -0.20 9.76
CA ALA A 46 15.22 0.10 10.72
C ALA A 46 14.67 1.53 10.58
N GLU A 47 15.53 2.53 10.40
CA GLU A 47 15.10 3.90 10.13
C GLU A 47 14.34 4.04 8.80
N MET A 48 14.77 3.34 7.74
CA MET A 48 14.08 3.29 6.47
C MET A 48 12.67 2.72 6.62
N TYR A 49 12.51 1.61 7.34
CA TYR A 49 11.20 1.02 7.65
C TYR A 49 10.34 1.96 8.50
N ARG A 50 10.91 2.65 9.50
CA ARG A 50 10.20 3.68 10.29
C ARG A 50 9.74 4.85 9.42
N ARG A 51 10.62 5.39 8.58
CA ARG A 51 10.32 6.49 7.64
C ARG A 51 9.30 6.09 6.58
N LYS A 52 9.34 4.83 6.11
CA LYS A 52 8.36 4.26 5.20
C LYS A 52 6.99 4.11 5.87
N ARG A 53 6.91 3.66 7.12
CA ARG A 53 5.66 3.65 7.91
C ARG A 53 5.10 5.05 8.12
N GLN A 54 5.95 6.03 8.42
CA GLN A 54 5.54 7.44 8.55
C GLN A 54 5.03 8.02 7.22
N ARG A 55 5.66 7.69 6.08
CA ARG A 55 5.18 8.09 4.74
C ARG A 55 3.85 7.46 4.37
N LEU A 56 3.68 6.16 4.66
CA LEU A 56 2.41 5.46 4.46
C LEU A 56 1.28 6.05 5.32
N GLY A 57 1.59 6.54 6.53
CA GLY A 57 0.65 7.29 7.36
C GLY A 57 0.31 8.69 6.85
N LYS A 58 1.20 9.32 6.05
CA LYS A 58 1.00 10.64 5.43
C LYS A 58 0.24 10.59 4.10
N ASN A 59 0.12 9.42 3.47
CA ASN A 59 -0.84 9.17 2.39
C ASN A 59 -2.25 8.93 2.94
N SER A 60 -2.59 9.60 4.04
CA SER A 60 -3.89 9.57 4.67
C SER A 60 -4.86 10.34 3.81
N ASP A 61 -5.69 9.61 3.05
CA ASP A 61 -6.99 10.04 2.53
C ASP A 61 -7.06 11.52 2.12
N LEU A 62 -6.12 11.96 1.28
CA LEU A 62 -6.25 13.21 0.56
C LEU A 62 -7.35 12.98 -0.48
N LEU A 63 -8.59 13.11 -0.03
CA LEU A 63 -9.72 13.39 -0.90
C LEU A 63 -9.48 14.81 -1.42
N SER A 64 -8.69 14.93 -2.50
CA SER A 64 -8.46 16.21 -3.16
C SER A 64 -9.81 16.85 -3.46
N SER A 65 -9.98 18.10 -3.03
CA SER A 65 -11.15 18.94 -3.36
C SER A 65 -11.29 19.17 -4.86
N ASP A 66 -10.21 18.95 -5.59
CA ASP A 66 -10.10 19.29 -7.00
C ASP A 66 -10.29 17.97 -7.75
N GLY A 67 -11.38 17.86 -8.53
CA GLY A 67 -11.89 16.65 -9.18
C GLY A 67 -10.98 15.93 -10.19
N LEU A 68 -9.66 16.07 -10.07
CA LEU A 68 -8.61 15.25 -10.70
C LEU A 68 -8.28 13.99 -9.89
N SER A 69 -9.04 13.69 -8.83
CA SER A 69 -8.85 12.49 -8.03
C SER A 69 -9.20 11.23 -8.83
N ILE A 70 -8.32 10.23 -8.79
CA ILE A 70 -8.68 8.84 -9.12
C ILE A 70 -9.96 8.52 -8.33
N PRO A 71 -11.04 8.05 -8.98
CA PRO A 71 -12.28 7.78 -8.29
C PRO A 71 -12.02 6.76 -7.18
N VAL A 72 -12.74 6.88 -6.06
CA VAL A 72 -12.56 6.01 -4.88
C VAL A 72 -12.60 4.53 -5.26
N SER A 73 -13.40 4.17 -6.26
CA SER A 73 -13.48 2.82 -6.84
C SER A 73 -12.16 2.36 -7.47
N GLU A 74 -11.48 3.22 -8.21
CA GLU A 74 -10.22 2.90 -8.86
C GLU A 74 -9.06 2.84 -7.86
N LEU A 75 -9.03 3.71 -6.85
CA LEU A 75 -8.07 3.57 -5.74
C LEU A 75 -8.27 2.24 -4.98
N GLN A 76 -9.52 1.86 -4.72
CA GLN A 76 -9.86 0.57 -4.11
C GLN A 76 -9.39 -0.60 -4.98
N TYR A 77 -9.60 -0.53 -6.29
CA TYR A 77 -9.17 -1.55 -7.25
C TYR A 77 -7.65 -1.66 -7.35
N GLN A 78 -6.93 -0.54 -7.43
CA GLN A 78 -5.47 -0.56 -7.44
C GLN A 78 -4.93 -1.18 -6.15
N LYS A 79 -5.50 -0.79 -4.99
CA LYS A 79 -5.11 -1.34 -3.69
C LYS A 79 -5.36 -2.85 -3.58
N SER A 80 -6.53 -3.35 -3.99
CA SER A 80 -6.82 -4.79 -3.96
C SER A 80 -5.89 -5.57 -4.89
N LYS A 81 -5.58 -5.03 -6.08
CA LYS A 81 -4.61 -5.59 -7.02
C LYS A 81 -3.20 -5.69 -6.41
N TYR A 82 -2.75 -4.68 -5.67
CA TYR A 82 -1.47 -4.74 -4.95
C TYR A 82 -1.50 -5.75 -3.80
N GLU A 83 -2.59 -5.82 -3.03
CA GLU A 83 -2.77 -6.78 -1.94
C GLU A 83 -2.75 -8.24 -2.45
N ALA A 84 -3.49 -8.52 -3.54
CA ALA A 84 -3.49 -9.83 -4.20
C ALA A 84 -2.08 -10.23 -4.68
N LYS A 85 -1.38 -9.32 -5.38
CA LYS A 85 0.02 -9.57 -5.82
C LYS A 85 0.96 -9.87 -4.65
N ARG A 86 0.78 -9.20 -3.51
CA ARG A 86 1.61 -9.42 -2.32
C ARG A 86 1.37 -10.80 -1.70
N GLY A 87 0.11 -11.26 -1.66
CA GLY A 87 -0.24 -12.61 -1.20
C GLY A 87 0.40 -13.72 -2.05
N LEU A 88 0.40 -13.56 -3.39
CA LEU A 88 1.06 -14.51 -4.29
C LEU A 88 2.58 -14.58 -4.10
N ASN A 89 3.23 -13.43 -3.92
CA ASN A 89 4.70 -13.37 -3.76
C ASN A 89 5.17 -13.84 -2.37
N ALA A 90 4.35 -13.69 -1.33
CA ALA A 90 4.66 -14.18 0.01
C ALA A 90 4.66 -15.72 0.09
N SER A 91 3.94 -16.39 -0.81
CA SER A 91 3.83 -17.84 -0.87
C SER A 91 4.92 -18.53 -1.70
N GLN A 92 5.74 -17.80 -2.47
CA GLN A 92 6.66 -18.40 -3.47
C GLN A 92 8.04 -17.73 -3.51
N HIS A 93 8.69 -17.51 -2.37
CA HIS A 93 10.13 -17.24 -2.38
C HIS A 93 10.90 -18.54 -2.12
N ASP A 94 11.07 -19.35 -3.17
CA ASP A 94 12.04 -20.45 -3.19
C ASP A 94 13.42 -19.83 -3.51
N PRO A 95 14.40 -19.83 -2.59
CA PRO A 95 15.73 -19.23 -2.84
C PRO A 95 16.52 -19.93 -3.96
N GLU A 96 16.12 -21.15 -4.32
CA GLU A 96 16.72 -22.01 -5.34
C GLU A 96 16.08 -21.87 -6.75
N SER A 97 15.02 -21.06 -6.91
CA SER A 97 14.36 -20.93 -8.22
C SER A 97 15.08 -19.90 -9.09
N SER A 98 15.82 -20.37 -10.09
CA SER A 98 16.34 -19.50 -11.15
C SER A 98 15.18 -18.75 -11.84
N LEU A 99 15.46 -17.55 -12.36
CA LEU A 99 14.50 -16.79 -13.19
C LEU A 99 13.85 -17.68 -14.25
N PHE A 100 14.64 -18.57 -14.86
CA PHE A 100 14.17 -19.57 -15.81
C PHE A 100 13.13 -20.54 -15.24
N LYS A 101 13.39 -21.17 -14.07
CA LYS A 101 12.39 -22.02 -13.37
C LYS A 101 11.12 -21.25 -13.00
N SER A 102 11.24 -19.94 -12.71
CA SER A 102 10.09 -19.09 -12.41
C SER A 102 9.23 -18.80 -13.64
N PHE A 103 9.85 -18.66 -14.83
CA PHE A 103 9.18 -18.54 -16.12
C PHE A 103 8.53 -19.86 -16.53
N GLU A 104 9.24 -20.98 -16.37
CA GLU A 104 8.74 -22.33 -16.67
C GLU A 104 7.53 -22.68 -15.78
N LYS A 105 7.61 -22.43 -14.46
CA LYS A 105 6.47 -22.55 -13.54
C LYS A 105 5.31 -21.59 -13.86
N ARG A 106 5.53 -20.51 -14.62
CA ARG A 106 4.47 -19.58 -15.03
C ARG A 106 3.83 -20.00 -16.36
N ALA A 107 4.63 -20.53 -17.28
CA ALA A 107 4.18 -21.09 -18.55
C ALA A 107 3.42 -22.41 -18.37
N LEU A 108 3.84 -23.25 -17.41
CA LEU A 108 3.17 -24.51 -17.04
C LEU A 108 1.95 -24.31 -16.13
N ARG A 109 1.65 -23.07 -15.72
CA ARG A 109 0.57 -22.72 -14.79
C ARG A 109 -0.81 -22.64 -15.46
N CYS A 110 -0.98 -23.35 -16.59
CA CYS A 110 -2.25 -23.42 -17.29
C CYS A 110 -3.10 -24.61 -16.85
N ASP A 111 -2.54 -25.73 -16.37
CA ASP A 111 -3.36 -26.96 -16.35
C ASP A 111 -3.45 -27.77 -15.03
N GLU A 112 -2.51 -27.74 -14.09
CA GLU A 112 -2.56 -28.76 -13.01
C GLU A 112 -2.45 -28.17 -11.59
N GLU A 113 -3.59 -28.25 -10.89
CA GLU A 113 -3.72 -28.47 -9.45
C GLU A 113 -3.01 -27.52 -8.47
N ASN A 114 -3.67 -26.41 -8.15
CA ASN A 114 -3.56 -25.81 -6.81
C ASN A 114 -4.80 -26.20 -5.99
N GLN A 115 -4.87 -27.48 -5.58
CA GLN A 115 -5.99 -28.05 -4.82
C GLN A 115 -6.00 -27.70 -3.31
N ASN A 116 -5.16 -26.77 -2.83
CA ASN A 116 -5.08 -26.56 -1.39
C ASN A 116 -6.15 -25.59 -0.82
N GLN A 117 -6.84 -24.80 -1.65
CA GLN A 117 -8.10 -24.11 -1.31
C GLN A 117 -8.89 -23.82 -2.59
N ASN A 118 -10.22 -24.01 -2.59
CA ASN A 118 -11.05 -23.63 -3.73
C ASN A 118 -10.89 -22.12 -3.99
N PRO A 119 -10.53 -21.68 -5.22
CA PRO A 119 -10.38 -20.25 -5.54
C PRO A 119 -11.67 -19.44 -5.27
N ILE A 120 -12.81 -20.13 -5.33
CA ILE A 120 -14.12 -19.61 -4.96
C ILE A 120 -14.18 -19.21 -3.47
N ASP A 121 -13.59 -19.98 -2.57
CA ASP A 121 -13.66 -19.72 -1.14
C ASP A 121 -12.73 -18.56 -0.72
N ILE A 122 -11.60 -18.39 -1.41
CA ILE A 122 -10.73 -17.20 -1.25
C ILE A 122 -11.49 -15.94 -1.71
N MET A 123 -12.14 -16.00 -2.87
CA MET A 123 -12.96 -14.89 -3.38
C MET A 123 -14.10 -14.54 -2.42
N LYS A 124 -14.80 -15.55 -1.85
CA LYS A 124 -15.84 -15.32 -0.84
C LYS A 124 -15.28 -14.58 0.38
N GLN A 125 -14.13 -15.00 0.88
CA GLN A 125 -13.49 -14.38 2.04
C GLN A 125 -13.11 -12.91 1.76
N ASP A 126 -12.55 -12.63 0.59
CA ASP A 126 -12.22 -11.27 0.15
C ASP A 126 -13.46 -10.37 0.09
N LEU A 127 -14.59 -10.89 -0.42
CA LEU A 127 -15.85 -10.14 -0.45
C LEU A 127 -16.37 -9.83 0.97
N ILE A 128 -16.28 -10.78 1.89
CA ILE A 128 -16.66 -10.56 3.30
C ILE A 128 -15.78 -9.48 3.93
N ASP A 129 -14.47 -9.50 3.68
CA ASP A 129 -13.54 -8.56 4.28
C ASP A 129 -13.65 -7.15 3.66
N THR A 130 -13.95 -7.05 2.37
CA THR A 130 -14.30 -5.75 1.75
C THR A 130 -15.60 -5.18 2.32
N GLN A 131 -16.60 -6.02 2.59
CA GLN A 131 -17.84 -5.60 3.23
C GLN A 131 -17.58 -5.09 4.65
N LYS A 132 -16.81 -5.80 5.47
CA LYS A 132 -16.39 -5.35 6.82
C LYS A 132 -15.65 -4.01 6.76
N LYS A 133 -14.68 -3.87 5.85
CA LYS A 133 -13.95 -2.61 5.63
C LYS A 133 -14.92 -1.46 5.30
N ARG A 134 -15.91 -1.69 4.44
CA ARG A 134 -16.95 -0.68 4.10
C ARG A 134 -17.79 -0.28 5.31
N HIS A 135 -18.21 -1.24 6.15
CA HIS A 135 -18.95 -0.93 7.38
C HIS A 135 -18.11 -0.12 8.37
N SER A 136 -16.81 -0.40 8.47
CA SER A 136 -15.88 0.32 9.35
C SER A 136 -15.44 1.71 8.85
N PHE A 137 -15.77 2.06 7.59
CA PHE A 137 -15.35 3.33 6.98
C PHE A 137 -15.92 4.54 7.74
N SER A 138 -17.17 4.46 8.18
CA SER A 138 -17.77 5.47 9.05
C SER A 138 -17.46 5.15 10.50
N ARG A 139 -16.56 5.92 11.10
CA ARG A 139 -16.27 5.80 12.54
C ARG A 139 -17.27 6.62 13.34
N ARG A 140 -17.96 5.97 14.28
CA ARG A 140 -18.80 6.66 15.25
C ARG A 140 -17.90 7.55 16.10
N ARG A 141 -18.14 8.86 16.09
CA ARG A 141 -17.47 9.80 17.00
C ARG A 141 -18.12 9.70 18.39
N GLU A 142 -17.31 9.85 19.43
CA GLU A 142 -17.82 9.95 20.79
C GLU A 142 -18.86 11.07 20.89
N PHE A 143 -19.92 10.81 21.64
CA PHE A 143 -20.98 11.78 21.85
C PHE A 143 -20.48 12.84 22.82
N SER A 144 -20.05 14.00 22.31
CA SER A 144 -19.97 15.19 23.15
C SER A 144 -21.40 15.69 23.38
N GLY A 145 -21.76 15.93 24.65
CA GLY A 145 -23.09 16.37 25.06
C GLY A 145 -23.44 17.80 24.65
N ALA A 146 -23.08 18.22 23.44
CA ALA A 146 -23.34 19.56 22.92
C ALA A 146 -24.84 19.89 23.01
N HIS A 147 -25.12 20.92 23.80
CA HIS A 147 -26.46 21.31 24.21
C HIS A 147 -27.21 22.02 23.07
N GLY A 148 -28.54 21.83 23.02
CA GLY A 148 -29.43 22.53 22.09
C GLY A 148 -30.18 21.66 21.08
N SER A 149 -30.04 20.33 21.13
CA SER A 149 -30.83 19.41 20.30
C SER A 149 -31.80 18.59 21.15
N ILE A 150 -33.07 18.55 20.74
CA ILE A 150 -34.12 17.76 21.40
C ILE A 150 -34.09 16.29 20.94
N ASN A 151 -33.63 16.02 19.70
CA ASN A 151 -33.58 14.68 19.13
C ASN A 151 -32.31 14.43 18.28
N GLU A 152 -32.02 13.16 17.97
CA GLU A 152 -30.81 12.76 17.22
C GLU A 152 -30.80 13.33 15.78
N ARG A 153 -31.98 13.46 15.15
CA ARG A 153 -32.09 14.02 13.80
C ARG A 153 -31.73 15.51 13.78
N ASN A 154 -32.18 16.27 14.77
CA ASN A 154 -31.89 17.69 14.98
C ASN A 154 -30.39 17.86 15.29
N LEU A 155 -29.80 16.98 16.11
CA LEU A 155 -28.35 16.98 16.34
C LEU A 155 -27.53 16.79 15.05
N LYS A 156 -27.93 15.85 14.18
CA LYS A 156 -27.28 15.65 12.88
C LYS A 156 -27.45 16.85 11.96
N PHE A 157 -28.62 17.48 11.99
CA PHE A 157 -28.91 18.69 11.22
C PHE A 157 -28.08 19.89 11.69
N ASN A 158 -28.02 20.15 12.99
CA ASN A 158 -27.20 21.21 13.57
C ASN A 158 -25.71 21.00 13.27
N LYS A 159 -25.21 19.77 13.35
CA LYS A 159 -23.83 19.43 12.91
C LYS A 159 -23.59 19.68 11.43
N LYS A 160 -24.62 19.54 10.58
CA LYS A 160 -24.51 19.87 9.14
C LYS A 160 -24.43 21.38 8.94
N LEU A 161 -25.26 22.15 9.66
CA LEU A 161 -25.23 23.61 9.62
C LEU A 161 -23.90 24.16 10.13
N GLU A 162 -23.37 23.62 11.23
CA GLU A 162 -22.05 23.97 11.75
C GLU A 162 -20.97 23.77 10.68
N ARG A 163 -20.89 22.60 10.05
CA ARG A 163 -19.90 22.37 8.98
C ARG A 163 -19.98 23.35 7.81
N ALA A 164 -21.18 23.82 7.46
CA ALA A 164 -21.39 24.70 6.31
C ALA A 164 -21.23 26.18 6.65
N PHE A 165 -21.69 26.61 7.83
CA PHE A 165 -21.86 28.02 8.17
C PHE A 165 -21.01 28.48 9.35
N ASP A 166 -20.32 27.58 10.06
CA ASP A 166 -19.51 27.94 11.23
C ASP A 166 -18.42 28.95 10.83
N GLN A 167 -17.83 28.85 9.64
CA GLN A 167 -16.87 29.85 9.13
C GLN A 167 -17.47 31.25 8.98
N HIS A 168 -18.75 31.36 8.62
CA HIS A 168 -19.41 32.64 8.34
C HIS A 168 -20.12 33.23 9.56
N THR A 169 -20.34 32.45 10.61
CA THR A 169 -21.18 32.82 11.76
C THR A 169 -20.40 32.95 13.07
N GLN A 170 -19.06 32.88 13.03
CA GLN A 170 -18.20 32.95 14.23
C GLN A 170 -18.43 34.23 15.05
N THR A 171 -18.47 35.40 14.39
CA THR A 171 -18.67 36.69 15.08
C THR A 171 -20.03 36.76 15.76
N THR A 172 -21.09 36.32 15.07
CA THR A 172 -22.44 36.25 15.62
C THR A 172 -22.50 35.31 16.82
N LYS A 173 -21.87 34.14 16.73
CA LYS A 173 -21.79 33.17 17.83
C LYS A 173 -21.09 33.77 19.06
N GLN A 174 -19.94 34.41 18.86
CA GLN A 174 -19.23 35.10 19.95
C GLN A 174 -20.05 36.24 20.58
N ASN A 175 -20.79 37.00 19.77
CA ASN A 175 -21.65 38.08 20.28
C ASN A 175 -22.80 37.50 21.12
N LEU A 176 -23.42 36.40 20.71
CA LEU A 176 -24.46 35.71 21.48
C LEU A 176 -23.90 35.18 22.82
N GLU A 177 -22.70 34.60 22.81
CA GLU A 177 -22.00 34.15 24.02
C GLU A 177 -21.65 35.32 24.97
N ARG A 178 -21.43 36.52 24.44
CA ARG A 178 -21.18 37.77 25.18
C ARG A 178 -22.45 38.52 25.59
N GLY A 179 -23.63 37.95 25.38
CA GLY A 179 -24.91 38.60 25.73
C GLY A 179 -25.28 39.73 24.77
N THR A 180 -25.05 39.54 23.47
CA THR A 180 -25.38 40.46 22.35
C THR A 180 -24.58 41.76 22.29
N ALA A 181 -23.56 41.92 23.12
CA ALA A 181 -22.67 43.08 23.06
C ALA A 181 -21.85 43.09 21.76
N LEU A 182 -21.81 44.24 21.08
CA LEU A 182 -20.91 44.46 19.95
C LEU A 182 -19.47 44.65 20.47
N PRO A 183 -18.45 44.18 19.73
CA PRO A 183 -17.05 44.45 20.08
C PRO A 183 -16.83 45.95 20.15
N ARG A 184 -16.26 46.45 21.26
CA ARG A 184 -15.78 47.84 21.30
C ARG A 184 -14.54 47.91 20.41
N HIS A 185 -14.61 48.66 19.33
CA HIS A 185 -13.43 49.00 18.55
C HIS A 185 -12.55 49.92 19.42
N SER A 186 -11.31 49.50 19.66
CA SER A 186 -10.30 50.36 20.29
C SER A 186 -9.87 51.41 19.27
N GLU A 187 -10.29 52.66 19.50
CA GLU A 187 -9.68 53.84 18.87
C GLU A 187 -8.35 54.18 19.53
#